data_AF-A0A660QDS0-F1
#
_entry.id   AF-A0A660QDS0-F1
#
_cell.length_a   1.000
_cell.length_b   1.000
_cell.length_c   1.000
_cell.angle_alpha   90.00
_cell.angle_beta   90.00
_cell.angle_gamma   90.00
#
_symmetry.space_group_name_H-M   'P 1'
#
loop_
_entity.id
_entity.type
_entity.pdbx_description
1 polymer ?
#
loop_
_entity_poly.entity_id
_entity_poly.type
_entity_poly.pdbx_seq_one_letter_code
_entity_poly.pdbx_strand_id
1 'polypeptide(L)'
;SKNSSIGKAMRIMNEEFSYREPVFVVIEKDSLFTVKDSEVIKQIVQTLNEIDGVSSVQYPVSYPVPTLAILSRMQPAIKYFVADAKTIRIVVNITHEAYTHAGDLKENLEKALKRYSQYRFTLASASFVVDQINSQILKSQLQSLFASMIFIFLVIFLAFRKFTLSIVITIPIALTVVFNFDFIALLNLRLDIATSIVASILVGLIVDYSIHLAHDMRSTNDVSKTIENIGMPLITNALGLIAGFLVLSLSKLALFRNVSLLIALGIGFGVCFTIFSEPLIMKKVLKKRS
;
A
#
# COMPACT_ATOMS: atom_id res chain seq x y z
N SER A 1 16.59 -6.83 -4.94
CA SER A 1 17.20 -5.58 -5.43
C SER A 1 17.26 -5.64 -6.95
N LYS A 2 17.10 -4.53 -7.69
CA LYS A 2 17.16 -4.55 -9.17
C LYS A 2 18.46 -5.17 -9.71
N ASN A 3 19.55 -5.08 -8.96
CA ASN A 3 20.86 -5.61 -9.35
C ASN A 3 21.16 -7.04 -8.85
N SER A 4 20.23 -7.70 -8.14
CA SER A 4 20.43 -9.10 -7.74
C SER A 4 20.33 -10.03 -8.94
N SER A 5 20.92 -11.22 -8.84
CA SER A 5 20.81 -12.28 -9.87
C SER A 5 19.36 -12.54 -10.25
N ILE A 6 18.46 -12.64 -9.26
CA ILE A 6 17.02 -12.82 -9.48
C ILE A 6 16.39 -11.62 -10.21
N GLY A 7 16.77 -10.38 -9.84
CA GLY A 7 16.24 -9.17 -10.48
C GLY A 7 16.65 -9.06 -11.95
N LYS A 8 17.90 -9.43 -12.25
CA LYS A 8 18.40 -9.51 -13.63
C LYS A 8 17.70 -10.62 -14.43
N ALA A 9 17.54 -11.80 -13.84
CA ALA A 9 16.83 -12.91 -14.48
C ALA A 9 15.38 -12.54 -14.79
N MET A 10 14.65 -11.94 -13.84
CA MET A 10 13.29 -11.47 -14.05
C MET A 10 13.22 -10.39 -15.14
N ARG A 11 14.20 -9.48 -15.21
CA ARG A 11 14.25 -8.48 -16.28
C ARG A 11 14.43 -9.12 -17.65
N ILE A 12 15.34 -10.08 -17.79
CA ILE A 12 15.53 -10.84 -19.03
C ILE A 12 14.24 -11.59 -19.40
N MET A 13 13.59 -12.25 -18.45
CA MET A 13 12.29 -12.89 -18.68
C MET A 13 11.24 -11.89 -19.17
N ASN A 14 11.22 -10.69 -18.61
CA ASN A 14 10.24 -9.67 -18.97
C ASN A 14 10.51 -8.99 -20.32
N GLU A 15 11.78 -8.78 -20.68
CA GLU A 15 12.22 -8.08 -21.90
C GLU A 15 12.30 -9.03 -23.10
N GLU A 16 12.96 -10.19 -22.94
CA GLU A 16 13.22 -11.14 -24.02
C GLU A 16 12.06 -12.12 -24.25
N PHE A 17 11.42 -12.58 -23.16
CA PHE A 17 10.36 -13.59 -23.23
C PHE A 17 8.96 -12.99 -23.07
N SER A 18 8.85 -11.66 -22.93
CA SER A 18 7.60 -10.96 -22.60
C SER A 18 6.85 -11.60 -21.43
N TYR A 19 7.57 -12.23 -20.51
CA TYR A 19 6.98 -12.96 -19.39
C TYR A 19 6.23 -11.99 -18.49
N ARG A 20 4.99 -12.32 -18.17
CA ARG A 20 4.20 -11.63 -17.17
C ARG A 20 3.54 -12.69 -16.31
N GLU A 21 3.32 -12.35 -15.04
CA GLU A 21 2.59 -13.27 -14.18
C GLU A 21 1.16 -13.41 -14.73
N PRO A 22 0.71 -14.64 -15.03
CA PRO A 22 -0.59 -14.83 -15.66
C PRO A 22 -1.72 -14.58 -14.69
N VAL A 23 -2.92 -14.50 -15.25
CA VAL A 23 -4.17 -14.58 -14.51
C VAL A 23 -4.64 -16.03 -14.51
N PHE A 24 -4.95 -16.56 -13.33
CA PHE A 24 -5.57 -17.86 -13.18
C PHE A 24 -7.08 -17.70 -13.09
N VAL A 25 -7.80 -18.31 -14.03
CA VAL A 25 -9.25 -18.46 -13.96
C VAL A 25 -9.54 -19.84 -13.40
N VAL A 26 -9.95 -19.89 -12.14
CA VAL A 26 -10.38 -21.13 -11.48
C VAL A 26 -11.86 -21.30 -11.70
N ILE A 27 -12.25 -22.47 -12.21
CA ILE A 27 -13.64 -22.84 -12.47
C ILE A 27 -13.99 -24.01 -11.57
N GLU A 28 -15.01 -23.83 -10.74
CA GLU A 28 -15.53 -24.84 -9.83
C GLU A 28 -16.97 -25.20 -10.17
N LYS A 29 -17.30 -26.47 -9.94
CA LYS A 29 -18.64 -27.02 -10.13
C LYS A 29 -18.99 -27.93 -8.95
N ASP A 30 -20.23 -27.86 -8.47
CA ASP A 30 -20.68 -28.70 -7.34
C ASP A 30 -20.72 -30.19 -7.71
N SER A 31 -21.07 -30.48 -8.95
CA SER A 31 -21.01 -31.82 -9.55
C SER A 31 -19.73 -32.02 -10.38
N LEU A 32 -19.44 -33.27 -10.75
CA LEU A 32 -18.29 -33.59 -11.59
C LEU A 32 -18.43 -32.91 -12.96
N PHE A 33 -17.30 -32.47 -13.52
CA PHE A 33 -17.26 -32.05 -14.91
C PHE A 33 -17.59 -33.24 -15.83
N THR A 34 -18.37 -32.97 -16.87
CA THR A 34 -18.83 -33.93 -17.87
C THR A 34 -18.21 -33.64 -19.23
N VAL A 35 -18.42 -34.53 -20.20
CA VAL A 35 -18.00 -34.30 -21.58
C VAL A 35 -18.69 -33.07 -22.18
N LYS A 36 -19.97 -32.82 -21.83
CA LYS A 36 -20.69 -31.61 -22.28
C LYS A 36 -20.05 -30.33 -21.75
N ASP A 37 -19.56 -30.34 -20.52
CA ASP A 37 -18.84 -29.20 -19.95
C ASP A 37 -17.53 -28.92 -20.70
N SER A 38 -16.91 -29.94 -21.30
CA SER A 38 -15.65 -29.77 -22.04
C SER A 38 -15.84 -28.89 -23.28
N GLU A 39 -16.99 -28.98 -23.95
CA GLU A 39 -17.34 -28.08 -25.06
C GLU A 39 -17.61 -26.65 -24.58
N VAL A 40 -18.27 -26.48 -23.44
CA VAL A 40 -18.49 -25.15 -22.84
C VAL A 40 -17.15 -24.51 -22.43
N ILE A 41 -16.24 -25.29 -21.84
CA ILE A 41 -14.91 -24.82 -21.45
C ILE A 41 -14.09 -24.42 -22.69
N LYS A 42 -14.21 -25.14 -23.80
CA LYS A 42 -13.59 -24.75 -25.07
C LYS A 42 -14.10 -23.39 -25.56
N GLN A 43 -15.40 -23.11 -25.44
CA GLN A 43 -15.97 -21.80 -25.74
C GLN A 43 -15.50 -20.71 -24.77
N ILE A 44 -15.37 -21.03 -23.48
CA ILE A 44 -14.80 -20.12 -22.48
C ILE A 44 -13.38 -19.75 -22.87
N VAL A 45 -12.53 -20.73 -23.20
CA VAL A 45 -11.14 -20.51 -23.63
C VAL A 45 -11.06 -19.59 -24.85
N GLN A 46 -11.91 -19.80 -25.85
CA GLN A 46 -11.99 -18.93 -27.03
C GLN A 46 -12.43 -17.51 -26.67
N THR A 47 -13.50 -17.37 -25.89
CA THR A 47 -14.01 -16.07 -25.43
C THR A 47 -12.95 -15.29 -24.66
N LEU A 48 -12.22 -15.97 -23.76
CA LEU A 48 -11.14 -15.35 -22.99
C LEU A 48 -9.99 -14.87 -23.88
N ASN A 49 -9.69 -15.60 -24.95
CA ASN A 49 -8.60 -15.28 -25.88
C ASN A 49 -8.93 -14.07 -26.79
N GLU A 50 -10.20 -13.67 -26.88
CA GLU A 50 -10.67 -12.50 -27.63
C GLU A 50 -10.71 -11.22 -26.77
N ILE A 51 -10.50 -11.32 -25.46
CA ILE A 51 -10.54 -10.17 -24.56
C ILE A 51 -9.31 -9.30 -24.76
N ASP A 52 -9.52 -8.00 -24.89
CA ASP A 52 -8.44 -7.03 -24.99
C ASP A 52 -7.52 -7.09 -23.76
N GLY A 53 -6.21 -7.08 -23.99
CA GLY A 53 -5.20 -7.29 -22.95
C GLY A 53 -4.84 -8.75 -22.64
N VAL A 54 -5.51 -9.73 -23.26
CA VAL A 54 -5.12 -11.14 -23.19
C VAL A 54 -4.16 -11.49 -24.33
N SER A 55 -2.98 -12.00 -24.00
CA SER A 55 -1.96 -12.44 -24.97
C SER A 55 -2.19 -13.87 -25.45
N SER A 56 -2.55 -14.77 -24.53
CA SER A 56 -2.89 -16.16 -24.86
C SER A 56 -3.59 -16.85 -23.69
N VAL A 57 -4.40 -17.86 -24.00
CA VAL A 57 -5.06 -18.70 -23.01
C VAL A 57 -4.54 -20.13 -23.12
N GLN A 58 -4.06 -20.70 -22.01
CA GLN A 58 -3.55 -22.06 -21.95
C GLN A 58 -4.51 -22.96 -21.18
N TYR A 59 -5.06 -23.94 -21.88
CA TYR A 59 -5.81 -25.06 -21.32
C TYR A 59 -5.81 -26.21 -22.34
N PRO A 60 -5.60 -27.49 -21.93
CA PRO A 60 -5.54 -28.62 -22.86
C PRO A 60 -6.92 -29.05 -23.38
N VAL A 61 -7.55 -28.20 -24.19
CA VAL A 61 -8.90 -28.39 -24.78
C VAL A 61 -9.03 -29.63 -25.66
N SER A 62 -7.92 -30.23 -26.10
CA SER A 62 -7.90 -31.46 -26.91
C SER A 62 -8.40 -32.69 -26.15
N TYR A 63 -8.41 -32.65 -24.82
CA TYR A 63 -8.83 -33.76 -23.97
C TYR A 63 -10.05 -33.34 -23.13
N PRO A 64 -11.10 -34.18 -23.03
CA PRO A 64 -12.20 -33.92 -22.13
C PRO A 64 -11.75 -33.79 -20.67
N VAL A 65 -12.44 -32.94 -19.90
CA VAL A 65 -12.11 -32.70 -18.48
C VAL A 65 -12.07 -33.98 -17.64
N PRO A 66 -13.02 -34.93 -17.78
CA PRO A 66 -12.95 -36.19 -17.02
C PRO A 66 -11.65 -36.97 -17.28
N THR A 67 -11.16 -36.97 -18.53
CA THR A 67 -9.90 -37.60 -18.90
C THR A 67 -8.73 -36.89 -18.24
N LEU A 68 -8.72 -35.56 -18.27
CA LEU A 68 -7.70 -34.75 -17.61
C LEU A 68 -7.68 -34.95 -16.08
N ALA A 69 -8.84 -35.14 -15.45
CA ALA A 69 -8.97 -35.40 -14.01
C ALA A 69 -8.41 -36.78 -13.60
N ILE A 70 -8.44 -37.76 -14.51
CA ILE A 70 -7.78 -39.05 -14.31
C ILE A 70 -6.27 -38.89 -14.51
N LEU A 71 -5.86 -38.23 -15.60
CA LEU A 71 -4.46 -38.01 -15.94
C LEU A 71 -3.72 -37.16 -14.90
N SER A 72 -4.39 -36.21 -14.24
CA SER A 72 -3.80 -35.38 -13.18
C SER A 72 -3.31 -36.17 -11.96
N ARG A 73 -3.86 -37.38 -11.76
CA ARG A 73 -3.40 -38.31 -10.71
C ARG A 73 -2.07 -38.98 -11.06
N MET A 74 -1.76 -39.07 -12.35
CA MET A 74 -0.58 -39.78 -12.87
C MET A 74 0.53 -38.82 -13.31
N GLN A 75 0.18 -37.63 -13.79
CA GLN A 75 1.11 -36.65 -14.33
C GLN A 75 1.05 -35.32 -13.55
N PRO A 76 2.15 -34.92 -12.88
CA PRO A 76 2.21 -33.67 -12.13
C PRO A 76 1.91 -32.42 -12.98
N ALA A 77 2.26 -32.44 -14.28
CA ALA A 77 2.01 -31.34 -15.20
C ALA A 77 0.51 -31.08 -15.43
N ILE A 78 -0.32 -32.12 -15.51
CA ILE A 78 -1.76 -31.98 -15.72
C ILE A 78 -2.46 -31.43 -14.47
N LYS A 79 -1.91 -31.71 -13.28
CA LYS A 79 -2.37 -31.14 -12.01
C LYS A 79 -2.31 -29.60 -11.98
N TYR A 80 -1.56 -28.99 -12.88
CA TYR A 80 -1.54 -27.54 -13.07
C TYR A 80 -2.86 -27.00 -13.65
N PHE A 81 -3.55 -27.78 -14.49
CA PHE A 81 -4.81 -27.39 -15.14
C PHE A 81 -6.04 -28.00 -14.48
N VAL A 82 -5.90 -29.16 -13.84
CA VAL A 82 -7.01 -29.88 -13.21
C VAL A 82 -6.61 -30.30 -11.80
N ALA A 83 -7.15 -29.62 -10.80
CA ALA A 83 -6.86 -29.92 -9.40
C ALA A 83 -7.57 -31.22 -8.97
N ASP A 84 -8.85 -31.34 -9.35
CA ASP A 84 -9.68 -32.52 -9.15
C ASP A 84 -10.78 -32.56 -10.23
N ALA A 85 -11.74 -33.49 -10.10
CA ALA A 85 -12.83 -33.64 -11.07
C ALA A 85 -13.94 -32.57 -10.97
N LYS A 86 -13.82 -31.62 -10.04
CA LYS A 86 -14.75 -30.51 -9.78
C LYS A 86 -14.13 -29.12 -9.96
N THR A 87 -12.80 -29.05 -10.06
CA THR A 87 -12.03 -27.81 -10.06
C THR A 87 -10.96 -27.84 -11.15
N ILE A 88 -11.07 -26.89 -12.08
CA ILE A 88 -10.08 -26.69 -13.14
C ILE A 88 -9.51 -25.27 -13.09
N ARG A 89 -8.36 -25.10 -13.74
CA ARG A 89 -7.64 -23.85 -13.83
C ARG A 89 -7.28 -23.59 -15.28
N ILE A 90 -7.69 -22.43 -15.77
CA ILE A 90 -7.27 -21.89 -17.06
C ILE A 90 -6.23 -20.81 -16.79
N VAL A 91 -5.14 -20.83 -17.56
CA VAL A 91 -4.05 -19.86 -17.43
C VAL A 91 -4.22 -18.83 -18.54
N VAL A 92 -4.36 -17.56 -18.18
CA VAL A 92 -4.53 -16.45 -19.10
C VAL A 92 -3.27 -15.60 -19.01
N ASN A 93 -2.44 -15.64 -20.05
CA ASN A 93 -1.29 -14.76 -20.18
C ASN A 93 -1.76 -13.40 -20.66
N ILE A 94 -1.19 -12.33 -20.11
CA ILE A 94 -1.67 -10.97 -20.28
C ILE A 94 -0.60 -10.06 -20.88
N THR A 95 -1.02 -8.99 -21.54
CA THR A 95 -0.11 -8.00 -22.13
C THR A 95 0.49 -7.11 -21.05
N HIS A 96 1.52 -6.34 -21.41
CA HIS A 96 2.14 -5.40 -20.48
C HIS A 96 1.15 -4.31 -20.01
N GLU A 97 0.35 -3.79 -20.94
CA GLU A 97 -0.65 -2.75 -20.65
C GLU A 97 -1.72 -3.27 -19.68
N ALA A 98 -2.22 -4.48 -19.91
CA ALA A 98 -3.20 -5.12 -19.03
C ALA A 98 -2.63 -5.48 -17.65
N TYR A 99 -1.32 -5.75 -17.55
CA TYR A 99 -0.65 -5.93 -16.26
C TYR A 99 -0.62 -4.63 -15.44
N THR A 100 -0.46 -3.48 -16.11
CA THR A 100 -0.45 -2.16 -15.45
C THR A 100 -1.85 -1.64 -15.09
N HIS A 101 -2.87 -2.02 -15.88
CA HIS A 101 -4.28 -1.66 -15.66
C HIS A 101 -5.10 -2.91 -15.34
N ALA A 102 -4.70 -3.60 -14.27
CA ALA A 102 -5.22 -4.92 -13.96
C ALA A 102 -6.70 -4.91 -13.54
N GLY A 103 -7.20 -3.77 -13.03
CA GLY A 103 -8.61 -3.58 -12.68
C GLY A 103 -9.55 -3.72 -13.88
N ASP A 104 -9.24 -3.06 -15.00
CA ASP A 104 -10.07 -3.09 -16.22
C ASP A 104 -10.11 -4.49 -16.82
N LEU A 105 -8.96 -5.17 -16.87
CA LEU A 105 -8.88 -6.56 -17.31
C LEU A 105 -9.73 -7.47 -16.42
N LYS A 106 -9.65 -7.31 -15.09
CA LYS A 106 -10.44 -8.10 -14.14
C LYS A 106 -11.93 -7.93 -14.40
N GLU A 107 -12.40 -6.70 -14.59
CA GLU A 107 -13.81 -6.42 -14.88
C GLU A 107 -14.27 -7.05 -16.20
N ASN A 108 -13.44 -6.98 -17.25
CA ASN A 108 -13.73 -7.58 -18.55
C ASN A 108 -13.80 -9.12 -18.47
N LEU A 109 -12.88 -9.74 -17.73
CA LEU A 109 -12.90 -11.19 -17.47
C LEU A 109 -14.16 -11.59 -16.70
N GLU A 110 -14.51 -10.87 -15.63
CA GLU A 110 -15.72 -11.15 -14.85
C GLU A 110 -17.00 -11.02 -15.69
N LYS A 111 -17.11 -9.97 -16.52
CA LYS A 111 -18.22 -9.79 -17.46
C LYS A 111 -18.32 -10.93 -18.46
N ALA A 112 -17.19 -11.36 -19.02
CA ALA A 112 -17.15 -12.48 -19.96
C ALA A 112 -17.62 -13.78 -19.31
N LEU A 113 -17.19 -14.06 -18.07
CA LEU A 113 -17.49 -15.31 -17.37
C LEU A 113 -18.90 -15.36 -16.77
N LYS A 114 -19.52 -14.20 -16.45
CA LYS A 114 -20.90 -14.12 -15.91
C LYS A 114 -21.96 -14.82 -16.76
N ARG A 115 -21.73 -14.97 -18.08
CA ARG A 115 -22.66 -15.66 -18.99
C ARG A 115 -22.76 -17.18 -18.74
N TYR A 116 -21.85 -17.75 -17.96
CA TYR A 116 -21.78 -19.18 -17.65
C TYR A 116 -22.17 -19.44 -16.19
N SER A 117 -23.42 -19.11 -15.82
CA SER A 117 -23.90 -19.15 -14.43
C SER A 117 -23.88 -20.52 -13.74
N GLN A 118 -23.74 -21.61 -14.51
CA GLN A 118 -23.61 -22.96 -13.98
C GLN A 118 -22.27 -23.25 -13.28
N TYR A 119 -21.28 -22.35 -13.37
CA TYR A 119 -19.97 -22.50 -12.74
C TYR A 119 -19.70 -21.38 -11.75
N ARG A 120 -18.90 -21.69 -10.72
CA ARG A 120 -18.29 -20.67 -9.85
C ARG A 120 -16.93 -20.32 -10.40
N PHE A 121 -16.68 -19.02 -10.55
CA PHE A 121 -15.41 -18.51 -11.06
C PHE A 121 -14.65 -17.77 -9.97
N THR A 122 -13.35 -18.05 -9.88
CA THR A 122 -12.41 -17.26 -9.06
C THR A 122 -11.26 -16.80 -9.94
N LEU A 123 -11.03 -15.48 -9.98
CA LEU A 123 -9.89 -14.89 -10.67
C LEU A 123 -8.76 -14.66 -9.67
N ALA A 124 -7.57 -15.19 -9.96
CA ALA A 124 -6.40 -15.03 -9.12
C ALA A 124 -5.19 -14.56 -9.94
N SER A 125 -4.62 -13.43 -9.55
CA SER A 125 -3.35 -12.92 -10.08
C SER A 125 -2.74 -11.95 -9.08
N ALA A 126 -1.41 -11.90 -9.00
CA ALA A 126 -0.74 -10.91 -8.15
C ALA A 126 -1.02 -9.48 -8.61
N SER A 127 -1.22 -9.23 -9.92
CA SER A 127 -1.52 -7.89 -10.43
C SER A 127 -2.85 -7.36 -9.89
N PHE A 128 -3.88 -8.21 -9.78
CA PHE A 128 -5.17 -7.84 -9.19
C PHE A 128 -5.06 -7.49 -7.72
N VAL A 129 -4.21 -8.19 -6.96
CA VAL A 129 -3.99 -7.89 -5.55
C VAL A 129 -3.29 -6.55 -5.40
N VAL A 130 -2.24 -6.30 -6.19
CA VAL A 130 -1.49 -5.04 -6.17
C VAL A 130 -2.36 -3.86 -6.60
N ASP A 131 -3.15 -4.02 -7.66
CA ASP A 131 -4.08 -3.00 -8.14
C ASP A 131 -5.17 -2.66 -7.10
N GLN A 132 -5.76 -3.69 -6.49
CA GLN A 132 -6.78 -3.50 -5.45
C GLN A 132 -6.20 -2.84 -4.19
N ILE A 133 -4.95 -3.15 -3.84
CA ILE A 133 -4.27 -2.47 -2.75
C ILE A 133 -4.00 -1.00 -3.12
N ASN A 134 -3.44 -0.73 -4.31
CA ASN A 134 -3.10 0.63 -4.74
C ASN A 134 -4.33 1.55 -4.85
N SER A 135 -5.44 1.04 -5.39
CA SER A 135 -6.69 1.80 -5.52
C SER A 135 -7.33 2.14 -4.17
N GLN A 136 -7.09 1.34 -3.12
CA GLN A 136 -7.65 1.59 -1.79
C GLN A 136 -6.72 2.38 -0.87
N ILE A 137 -5.39 2.30 -1.05
CA ILE A 137 -4.42 2.95 -0.16
C ILE A 137 -4.73 4.43 0.06
N LEU A 138 -4.96 5.20 -1.00
CA LEU A 138 -5.17 6.65 -0.86
C LEU A 138 -6.39 6.97 0.02
N LYS A 139 -7.51 6.31 -0.25
CA LYS A 139 -8.75 6.52 0.51
C LYS A 139 -8.59 6.08 1.97
N SER A 140 -8.04 4.89 2.19
CA SER A 140 -7.81 4.35 3.53
C SER A 140 -6.83 5.22 4.32
N GLN A 141 -5.80 5.78 3.68
CA GLN A 141 -4.83 6.66 4.30
C GLN A 141 -5.45 8.00 4.70
N LEU A 142 -6.25 8.62 3.84
CA LEU A 142 -6.94 9.87 4.17
C LEU A 142 -7.94 9.66 5.32
N GLN A 143 -8.69 8.56 5.31
CA GLN A 143 -9.62 8.22 6.39
C GLN A 143 -8.88 7.97 7.71
N SER A 144 -7.79 7.22 7.69
CA SER A 144 -7.02 6.89 8.90
C SER A 144 -6.32 8.11 9.49
N LEU A 145 -5.74 8.98 8.66
CA LEU A 145 -5.10 10.22 9.10
C LEU A 145 -6.11 11.23 9.63
N PHE A 146 -7.27 11.34 9.00
CA PHE A 146 -8.32 12.22 9.50
C PHE A 146 -8.84 11.73 10.87
N ALA A 147 -9.09 10.43 10.99
CA ALA A 147 -9.49 9.81 12.25
C ALA A 147 -8.40 9.96 13.34
N SER A 148 -7.11 9.78 12.99
CA SER A 148 -6.00 9.92 13.94
C SER A 148 -5.85 11.37 14.40
N MET A 149 -5.98 12.35 13.51
CA MET A 149 -5.93 13.76 13.88
C MET A 149 -7.08 14.16 14.81
N ILE A 150 -8.30 13.67 14.58
CA ILE A 150 -9.43 13.87 15.51
C ILE A 150 -9.12 13.25 16.86
N PHE A 151 -8.62 12.01 16.88
CA PHE A 151 -8.31 11.30 18.11
C PHE A 151 -7.22 12.01 18.92
N ILE A 152 -6.14 12.43 18.25
CA ILE A 152 -5.03 13.18 18.86
C ILE A 152 -5.51 14.51 19.39
N PHE A 153 -6.31 15.24 18.61
CA PHE A 153 -6.93 16.48 19.06
C PHE A 153 -7.74 16.25 20.35
N LEU A 154 -8.54 15.19 20.41
CA LEU A 154 -9.36 14.85 21.56
C LEU A 154 -8.53 14.48 22.79
N VAL A 155 -7.45 13.71 22.61
CA VAL A 155 -6.50 13.37 23.69
C VAL A 155 -5.81 14.63 24.22
N ILE A 156 -5.29 15.49 23.34
CA ILE A 156 -4.67 16.76 23.73
C ILE A 156 -5.71 17.67 24.41
N PHE A 157 -6.93 17.72 23.91
CA PHE A 157 -8.03 18.45 24.53
C PHE A 157 -8.33 17.95 25.93
N LEU A 158 -8.34 16.65 26.15
CA LEU A 158 -8.56 16.10 27.48
C LEU A 158 -7.39 16.39 28.44
N ALA A 159 -6.15 16.34 27.94
CA ALA A 159 -4.94 16.62 28.71
C ALA A 159 -4.84 18.11 29.12
N PHE A 160 -5.09 19.02 28.19
CA PHE A 160 -4.92 20.46 28.42
C PHE A 160 -6.21 21.18 28.82
N ARG A 161 -7.38 20.57 28.60
CA ARG A 161 -8.74 21.09 28.85
C ARG A 161 -9.00 22.46 28.22
N LYS A 162 -8.35 22.76 27.10
CA LYS A 162 -8.40 24.06 26.43
C LYS A 162 -8.40 23.90 24.92
N PHE A 163 -9.56 24.12 24.30
CA PHE A 163 -9.78 23.95 22.86
C PHE A 163 -8.74 24.67 22.00
N THR A 164 -8.49 25.96 22.28
CA THR A 164 -7.51 26.75 21.53
C THR A 164 -6.11 26.18 21.64
N LEU A 165 -5.70 25.72 22.83
CA LEU A 165 -4.37 25.17 23.04
C LEU A 165 -4.21 23.84 22.30
N SER A 166 -5.25 23.00 22.30
CA SER A 166 -5.27 21.76 21.55
C SER A 166 -5.10 21.98 20.05
N ILE A 167 -5.76 23.00 19.49
CA ILE A 167 -5.57 23.36 18.07
C ILE A 167 -4.11 23.73 17.81
N VAL A 168 -3.52 24.58 18.67
CA VAL A 168 -2.13 25.02 18.48
C VAL A 168 -1.15 23.86 18.46
N ILE A 169 -1.30 22.89 19.38
CA ILE A 169 -0.45 21.69 19.45
C ILE A 169 -0.67 20.79 18.22
N THR A 170 -1.89 20.73 17.68
CA THR A 170 -2.22 19.91 16.50
C THR A 170 -1.64 20.48 15.19
N ILE A 171 -1.39 21.78 15.08
CA ILE A 171 -0.88 22.43 13.86
C ILE A 171 0.48 21.88 13.38
N PRO A 172 1.55 21.84 14.19
CA PRO A 172 2.85 21.33 13.74
C PRO A 172 2.78 19.87 13.28
N ILE A 173 1.92 19.06 13.91
CA ILE A 173 1.67 17.67 13.50
C ILE A 173 1.02 17.62 12.11
N ALA A 174 -0.02 18.44 11.89
CA ALA A 174 -0.70 18.53 10.59
C ALA A 174 0.26 18.94 9.48
N LEU A 175 1.08 19.96 9.72
CA LEU A 175 2.09 20.44 8.78
C LEU A 175 3.11 19.35 8.44
N THR A 176 3.55 18.59 9.43
CA THR A 176 4.48 17.47 9.21
C THR A 176 3.89 16.41 8.28
N VAL A 177 2.61 16.06 8.48
CA VAL A 177 1.93 15.06 7.65
C VAL A 177 1.79 15.55 6.21
N VAL A 178 1.37 16.80 6.02
CA VAL A 178 1.26 17.41 4.68
C VAL A 178 2.61 17.38 3.98
N PHE A 179 3.67 17.85 4.65
CA PHE A 179 5.02 17.87 4.08
C PHE A 179 5.55 16.46 3.79
N ASN A 180 5.18 15.44 4.56
CA ASN A 180 5.56 14.06 4.24
C ASN A 180 4.99 13.61 2.88
N PHE A 181 3.73 13.95 2.57
CA PHE A 181 3.17 13.67 1.24
C PHE A 181 3.80 14.53 0.15
N ASP A 182 4.13 15.79 0.45
CA ASP A 182 4.86 16.64 -0.47
C ASP A 182 6.25 16.05 -0.79
N PHE A 183 6.97 15.49 0.19
CA PHE A 183 8.23 14.81 -0.06
C PHE A 183 8.08 13.54 -0.90
N ILE A 184 7.02 12.76 -0.69
CA ILE A 184 6.73 11.61 -1.55
C ILE A 184 6.59 12.08 -3.00
N ALA A 185 5.85 13.17 -3.25
CA ALA A 185 5.68 13.74 -4.59
C ALA A 185 6.98 14.33 -5.15
N LEU A 186 7.68 15.18 -4.39
CA LEU A 186 8.91 15.87 -4.80
C LEU A 186 10.05 14.91 -5.13
N LEU A 187 10.16 13.81 -4.39
CA LEU A 187 11.17 12.78 -4.60
C LEU A 187 10.77 11.74 -5.66
N ASN A 188 9.62 11.93 -6.33
CA ASN A 188 9.04 10.99 -7.30
C ASN A 188 8.92 9.57 -6.73
N LEU A 189 8.60 9.45 -5.44
CA LEU A 189 8.32 8.19 -4.78
C LEU A 189 6.86 7.80 -5.02
N ARG A 190 6.60 6.50 -5.15
CA ARG A 190 5.23 5.99 -5.24
C ARG A 190 4.63 5.92 -3.84
N LEU A 191 3.41 6.44 -3.69
CA LEU A 191 2.61 6.17 -2.50
C LEU A 191 2.18 4.70 -2.53
N ASP A 192 2.72 3.93 -1.61
CA ASP A 192 2.47 2.50 -1.42
C ASP A 192 2.26 2.21 0.07
N ILE A 193 2.03 0.94 0.41
CA ILE A 193 1.79 0.51 1.79
C ILE A 193 2.90 0.99 2.75
N ALA A 194 4.16 0.92 2.31
CA ALA A 194 5.29 1.19 3.20
C ALA A 194 5.50 2.69 3.41
N THR A 195 5.40 3.48 2.34
CA THR A 195 5.50 4.95 2.40
C THR A 195 4.28 5.56 3.08
N SER A 196 3.10 4.93 3.02
CA SER A 196 1.88 5.42 3.69
C SER A 196 1.96 5.30 5.22
N ILE A 197 2.56 4.22 5.75
CA ILE A 197 2.72 4.02 7.20
C ILE A 197 3.62 5.10 7.83
N VAL A 198 4.53 5.71 7.05
CA VAL A 198 5.43 6.77 7.54
C VAL A 198 4.65 7.94 8.14
N ALA A 199 3.55 8.38 7.51
CA ALA A 199 2.75 9.48 8.02
C ALA A 199 2.21 9.19 9.43
N SER A 200 1.74 7.97 9.69
CA SER A 200 1.24 7.56 11.01
C SER A 200 2.36 7.48 12.07
N ILE A 201 3.56 7.05 11.68
CA ILE A 201 4.74 7.06 12.57
C ILE A 201 5.08 8.51 12.96
N LEU A 202 5.16 9.40 11.97
CA LEU A 202 5.50 10.81 12.19
C LEU A 202 4.50 11.49 13.11
N VAL A 203 3.20 11.22 12.92
CA VAL A 203 2.15 11.72 13.80
C VAL A 203 2.45 11.37 15.27
N GLY A 204 2.78 10.12 15.58
CA GLY A 204 3.10 9.71 16.95
C GLY A 204 4.35 10.40 17.52
N LEU A 205 5.41 10.54 16.71
CA LEU A 205 6.67 11.16 17.14
C LEU A 205 6.53 12.67 17.37
N ILE A 206 5.85 13.38 16.47
CA ILE A 206 5.73 14.85 16.56
C ILE A 206 4.72 15.30 17.61
N VAL A 207 3.70 14.47 17.88
CA VAL A 207 2.77 14.72 19.00
C VAL A 207 3.52 14.84 20.32
N ASP A 208 4.48 13.95 20.57
CA ASP A 208 5.28 13.95 21.80
C ASP A 208 6.04 15.27 21.96
N TYR A 209 6.73 15.73 20.90
CA TYR A 209 7.48 16.98 20.91
C TYR A 209 6.59 18.19 21.17
N SER A 210 5.42 18.21 20.54
CA SER A 210 4.47 19.32 20.65
C SER A 210 3.85 19.36 22.05
N ILE A 211 3.51 18.21 22.64
CA ILE A 211 3.01 18.14 24.03
C ILE A 211 4.08 18.61 25.03
N HIS A 212 5.34 18.16 24.88
CA HIS A 212 6.43 18.57 25.74
C HIS A 212 6.66 20.10 25.69
N LEU A 213 6.61 20.69 24.49
CA LEU A 213 6.74 22.14 24.31
C LEU A 213 5.57 22.91 24.89
N ALA A 214 4.34 22.50 24.62
CA ALA A 214 3.16 23.15 25.19
C ALA A 214 3.11 23.04 26.72
N HIS A 215 3.57 21.93 27.29
CA HIS A 215 3.60 21.74 28.74
C HIS A 215 4.56 22.73 29.41
N ASP A 216 5.81 22.80 28.94
CA ASP A 216 6.80 23.72 29.50
C ASP A 216 6.39 25.19 29.28
N MET A 217 5.92 25.54 28.09
CA MET A 217 5.53 26.92 27.78
C MET A 217 4.29 27.39 28.54
N ARG A 218 3.43 26.47 28.98
CA ARG A 218 2.34 26.79 29.92
C ARG A 218 2.86 27.09 31.32
N SER A 219 3.97 26.46 31.74
CA SER A 219 4.60 26.67 33.04
C SER A 219 5.42 27.97 33.06
N THR A 220 6.26 28.19 32.05
CA THR A 220 7.16 29.35 31.96
C THR A 220 6.43 30.63 31.54
N ASN A 221 5.37 30.50 30.71
CA ASN A 221 4.69 31.59 30.02
C ASN A 221 5.64 32.51 29.22
N ASP A 222 6.80 31.99 28.83
CA ASP A 222 7.87 32.71 28.14
C ASP A 222 8.49 31.80 27.08
N VAL A 223 8.40 32.23 25.82
CA VAL A 223 8.91 31.49 24.66
C VAL A 223 10.43 31.28 24.78
N SER A 224 11.18 32.30 25.19
CA SER A 224 12.64 32.23 25.23
C SER A 224 13.10 31.20 26.26
N LYS A 225 12.49 31.24 27.46
CA LYS A 225 12.78 30.26 28.52
C LYS A 225 12.38 28.85 28.14
N THR A 226 11.26 28.69 27.44
CA THR A 226 10.86 27.36 26.97
C THR A 226 11.85 26.79 25.96
N ILE A 227 12.24 27.57 24.96
CA ILE A 227 13.23 27.10 23.98
C ILE A 227 14.56 26.77 24.66
N GLU A 228 14.97 27.53 25.68
CA GLU A 228 16.15 27.24 26.50
C GLU A 228 16.01 25.91 27.26
N ASN A 229 14.85 25.66 27.89
CA ASN A 229 14.59 24.45 28.68
C ASN A 229 14.51 23.18 27.84
N ILE A 230 13.78 23.22 26.72
CA ILE A 230 13.37 22.01 26.00
C ILE A 230 13.86 21.94 24.55
N GLY A 231 14.38 23.02 23.97
CA GLY A 231 14.83 23.04 22.58
C GLY A 231 15.95 22.04 22.33
N MET A 232 17.00 22.06 23.16
CA MET A 232 18.13 21.13 23.04
C MET A 232 17.73 19.66 23.29
N PRO A 233 16.95 19.33 24.34
CA PRO A 233 16.38 18.00 24.50
C PRO A 233 15.60 17.50 23.28
N LEU A 234 14.73 18.33 22.69
CA LEU A 234 13.94 17.97 21.50
C LEU A 234 14.85 17.67 20.30
N ILE A 235 15.81 18.56 20.00
CA ILE A 235 16.74 18.39 18.88
C ILE A 235 17.60 17.13 19.06
N THR A 236 18.10 16.88 20.27
CA THR A 236 18.95 15.72 20.55
C THR A 236 18.18 14.41 20.39
N ASN A 237 16.94 14.36 20.89
CA ASN A 237 16.06 13.21 20.71
C ASN A 237 15.74 12.96 19.22
N ALA A 238 15.42 14.02 18.48
CA ALA A 238 15.16 13.96 17.06
C ALA A 238 16.36 13.45 16.26
N LEU A 239 17.56 13.96 16.55
CA LEU A 239 18.80 13.50 15.90
C LEU A 239 19.07 12.02 16.20
N GLY A 240 18.82 11.56 17.43
CA GLY A 240 18.93 10.15 17.78
C GLY A 240 17.98 9.26 16.98
N LEU A 241 16.72 9.67 16.84
CA LEU A 241 15.73 8.95 16.04
C LEU A 241 16.07 8.98 14.54
N ILE A 242 16.45 10.14 14.00
CA ILE A 242 16.91 10.27 12.61
C ILE A 242 18.08 9.33 12.35
N ALA A 243 19.10 9.34 13.20
CA ALA A 243 20.24 8.44 13.07
C ALA A 243 19.81 6.96 13.11
N GLY A 244 18.94 6.58 14.04
CA GLY A 244 18.41 5.23 14.16
C GLY A 244 17.65 4.77 12.91
N PHE A 245 16.76 5.60 12.38
CA PHE A 245 16.02 5.27 11.16
C PHE A 245 16.91 5.28 9.91
N LEU A 246 17.90 6.17 9.83
CA LEU A 246 18.83 6.21 8.71
C LEU A 246 19.69 4.94 8.60
N VAL A 247 19.83 4.13 9.64
CA VAL A 247 20.46 2.80 9.53
C VAL A 247 19.72 1.92 8.50
N LEU A 248 18.39 2.05 8.37
CA LEU A 248 17.61 1.31 7.36
C LEU A 248 17.97 1.70 5.93
N SER A 249 18.57 2.88 5.71
CA SER A 249 19.04 3.33 4.39
C SER A 249 20.17 2.45 3.83
N LEU A 250 20.88 1.72 4.70
CA LEU A 250 21.90 0.75 4.31
C LEU A 250 21.30 -0.51 3.67
N SER A 251 19.98 -0.68 3.71
CA SER A 251 19.31 -1.83 3.13
C SER A 251 19.41 -1.87 1.60
N LYS A 252 19.64 -3.07 1.07
CA LYS A 252 19.58 -3.33 -0.38
C LYS A 252 18.16 -3.23 -0.95
N LEU A 253 17.14 -3.29 -0.10
CA LEU A 253 15.74 -3.17 -0.49
C LEU A 253 15.35 -1.69 -0.57
N ALA A 254 14.88 -1.26 -1.75
CA ALA A 254 14.48 0.13 -1.99
C ALA A 254 13.35 0.59 -1.03
N LEU A 255 12.48 -0.34 -0.65
CA LEU A 255 11.42 -0.14 0.34
C LEU A 255 11.94 0.53 1.62
N PHE A 256 12.94 -0.11 2.25
CA PHE A 256 13.48 0.36 3.52
C PHE A 256 14.27 1.67 3.37
N ARG A 257 14.94 1.87 2.23
CA ARG A 257 15.63 3.14 1.96
C ARG A 257 14.66 4.31 1.84
N ASN A 258 13.60 4.15 1.06
CA ASN A 258 12.59 5.18 0.86
C ASN A 258 11.89 5.53 2.18
N VAL A 259 11.50 4.51 2.95
CA VAL A 259 10.90 4.70 4.27
C VAL A 259 11.85 5.41 5.23
N SER A 260 13.12 4.99 5.30
CA SER A 260 14.11 5.62 6.19
C SER A 260 14.32 7.10 5.90
N LEU A 261 14.36 7.45 4.61
CA LEU A 261 14.56 8.82 4.16
C LEU A 261 13.34 9.68 4.48
N LEU A 262 12.13 9.19 4.23
CA LEU A 262 10.89 9.90 4.54
C LEU A 262 10.73 10.13 6.05
N ILE A 263 11.03 9.12 6.88
CA ILE A 263 11.00 9.28 8.34
C ILE A 263 12.03 10.33 8.80
N ALA A 264 13.26 10.26 8.28
CA ALA A 264 14.32 11.21 8.65
C ALA A 264 13.94 12.66 8.31
N LEU A 265 13.44 12.88 7.08
CA LEU A 265 12.94 14.19 6.66
C LEU A 265 11.73 14.63 7.50
N GLY A 266 10.76 13.73 7.69
CA GLY A 266 9.55 14.03 8.47
C GLY A 266 9.86 14.42 9.92
N ILE A 267 10.79 13.73 10.59
CA ILE A 267 11.22 14.09 11.94
C ILE A 267 11.91 15.46 11.92
N GLY A 268 12.84 15.67 11.00
CA GLY A 268 13.57 16.94 10.89
C GLY A 268 12.64 18.13 10.70
N PHE A 269 11.73 18.06 9.73
CA PHE A 269 10.75 19.12 9.48
C PHE A 269 9.72 19.23 10.61
N GLY A 270 9.29 18.12 11.20
CA GLY A 270 8.33 18.15 12.30
C GLY A 270 8.88 18.85 13.54
N VAL A 271 10.15 18.63 13.89
CA VAL A 271 10.84 19.36 14.98
C VAL A 271 10.96 20.84 14.64
N CYS A 272 11.31 21.18 13.39
CA CYS A 272 11.31 22.57 12.97
C CYS A 272 9.91 23.19 13.12
N PHE A 273 8.85 22.52 12.68
CA PHE A 273 7.50 23.04 12.86
C PHE A 273 7.12 23.19 14.33
N THR A 274 7.45 22.24 15.19
CA THR A 274 7.20 22.35 16.64
C THR A 274 7.94 23.54 17.24
N ILE A 275 9.24 23.72 16.97
CA ILE A 275 10.05 24.80 17.55
C ILE A 275 9.69 26.19 16.99
N PHE A 276 9.26 26.30 15.73
CA PHE A 276 8.97 27.59 15.12
C PHE A 276 7.48 27.96 15.14
N SER A 277 6.59 27.04 14.73
CA SER A 277 5.18 27.36 14.55
C SER A 277 4.42 27.40 15.89
N GLU A 278 4.67 26.45 16.78
CA GLU A 278 3.92 26.30 18.02
C GLU A 278 4.09 27.47 19.00
N PRO A 279 5.33 27.91 19.36
CA PRO A 279 5.49 29.06 20.25
C PRO A 279 5.00 30.38 19.63
N LEU A 280 5.13 30.55 18.32
CA LEU A 280 4.67 31.76 17.64
C LEU A 280 3.15 31.90 17.72
N ILE A 281 2.42 30.80 17.54
CA ILE A 281 0.96 30.78 17.63
C ILE A 281 0.53 30.87 19.10
N MET A 282 1.17 30.11 20.00
CA MET A 282 0.79 30.08 21.40
C MET A 282 1.03 31.42 22.12
N LYS A 283 2.10 32.15 21.78
CA LYS A 283 2.33 33.52 22.28
C LYS A 283 1.15 34.45 21.98
N LYS A 284 0.57 34.37 20.77
CA LYS A 284 -0.62 35.16 20.41
C LYS A 284 -1.85 34.75 21.22
N VAL A 285 -2.03 33.46 21.47
CA VAL A 285 -3.14 32.91 22.25
C VAL A 285 -3.05 33.29 23.73
N LEU A 286 -1.85 33.26 24.32
CA LEU A 286 -1.60 33.62 25.71
C LEU A 286 -1.67 35.14 25.94
N LYS A 287 -1.18 35.95 25.00
CA LYS A 287 -1.25 37.42 25.08
C LYS A 287 -2.68 37.96 25.05
N LYS A 288 -3.61 37.27 24.38
CA LYS A 288 -5.04 37.65 24.31
C LYS A 288 -5.81 37.45 25.64
N ARG A 289 -5.15 36.90 26.67
CA ARG A 289 -5.70 36.68 28.02
C ARG A 289 -5.16 37.63 29.09
N SER A 290 -4.09 38.37 28.81
CA SER A 290 -3.56 39.45 29.65
C SER A 290 -4.19 40.78 29.25
#